data_AF-A0A0A9DQX2-F1
#
_entry.id   AF-A0A0A9DQX2-F1
#
_cell.length_a   1.000
_cell.length_b   1.000
_cell.length_c   1.000
_cell.angle_alpha   90.00
_cell.angle_beta   90.00
_cell.angle_gamma   90.00
#
_symmetry.space_group_name_H-M   'P 1'
#
loop_
_entity.id
_entity.type
_entity.pdbx_description
1 polymer ?
#
loop_
_entity_poly.entity_id
_entity_poly.type
_entity_poly.pdbx_seq_one_letter_code
_entity_poly.pdbx_strand_id
1 'polypeptide(L)' 'MKKAAMYGIGATTIFYISVGCAGYAAFGSNAPGNILTAAGLGPFWLVDIANMCLILHLIGAYQVCTSQILR' A
#
# COMPACT_ATOMS: atom_id res chain seq x y z
N MET A 1 16.55 -20.70 4.05
CA MET A 1 16.46 -19.30 3.57
C MET A 1 15.94 -19.16 2.12
N LYS A 2 16.55 -19.81 1.11
CA LYS A 2 16.19 -19.59 -0.31
C LYS A 2 14.74 -19.91 -0.68
N LYS A 3 14.17 -21.00 -0.13
CA LYS A 3 12.76 -21.38 -0.32
C LYS A 3 11.81 -20.37 0.32
N ALA A 4 12.06 -19.97 1.57
CA ALA A 4 11.26 -18.96 2.27
C ALA A 4 11.27 -17.60 1.54
N ALA A 5 12.44 -17.15 1.05
CA ALA A 5 12.53 -15.92 0.25
C ALA A 5 11.74 -16.02 -1.06
N MET A 6 11.81 -17.17 -1.75
CA MET A 6 11.03 -17.40 -2.97
C MET A 6 9.52 -17.30 -2.72
N TYR A 7 9.02 -17.94 -1.64
CA TYR A 7 7.61 -17.84 -1.28
C TYR A 7 7.21 -16.42 -0.90
N GLY A 8 8.05 -15.72 -0.14
CA GLY A 8 7.80 -14.32 0.24
C GLY A 8 7.67 -13.40 -0.97
N ILE A 9 8.64 -13.45 -1.89
CA ILE A 9 8.61 -12.64 -3.11
C ILE A 9 7.40 -13.00 -3.97
N GLY A 10 7.16 -14.30 -4.20
CA GLY A 10 6.02 -14.76 -4.98
C GLY A 10 4.68 -14.28 -4.41
N ALA A 11 4.49 -14.40 -3.10
CA ALA A 11 3.28 -13.93 -2.43
C ALA A 11 3.10 -12.41 -2.57
N THR A 12 4.15 -11.62 -2.34
CA THR A 12 4.07 -10.15 -2.49
C THR A 12 3.80 -9.72 -3.93
N THR A 13 4.38 -10.42 -4.92
CA THR A 13 4.15 -10.12 -6.34
C THR A 13 2.70 -10.37 -6.72
N ILE A 14 2.13 -11.52 -6.33
CA ILE A 14 0.73 -11.85 -6.61
C ILE A 14 -0.20 -10.85 -5.93
N PHE A 15 0.11 -10.46 -4.69
CA PHE A 15 -0.67 -9.48 -3.95
C PHE A 15 -0.65 -8.09 -4.61
N TYR A 16 0.51 -7.59 -5.03
CA TYR A 16 0.57 -6.28 -5.69
C TYR A 16 -0.13 -6.28 -7.06
N ILE A 17 -0.02 -7.37 -7.82
CA ILE A 17 -0.74 -7.51 -9.10
C ILE A 17 -2.26 -7.51 -8.85
N SER A 18 -2.75 -8.27 -7.85
CA SER A 18 -4.20 -8.33 -7.59
C SER A 18 -4.78 -6.98 -7.18
N VAL A 19 -4.09 -6.23 -6.32
CA VAL A 19 -4.48 -4.87 -5.91
C VAL A 19 -4.43 -3.90 -7.11
N GLY A 20 -3.40 -3.99 -7.95
CA GLY A 20 -3.29 -3.18 -9.17
C GLY A 20 -4.43 -3.44 -10.16
N CYS A 21 -4.76 -4.71 -10.40
CA CYS A 21 -5.90 -5.11 -11.23
C CYS A 21 -7.24 -4.61 -10.64
N ALA A 22 -7.42 -4.70 -9.32
CA ALA A 22 -8.63 -4.20 -8.66
C ALA A 22 -8.75 -2.67 -8.79
N GLY A 23 -7.65 -1.93 -8.60
CA GLY A 23 -7.62 -0.48 -8.80
C GLY A 23 -7.93 -0.08 -10.24
N TYR A 24 -7.35 -0.77 -11.23
CA TYR A 24 -7.67 -0.53 -12.63
C TYR A 24 -9.12 -0.88 -12.98
N ALA A 25 -9.67 -1.96 -12.41
CA ALA A 25 -11.07 -2.31 -12.61
C ALA A 25 -12.03 -1.26 -12.01
N ALA A 26 -11.64 -0.61 -10.90
CA ALA A 26 -12.45 0.41 -10.23
C ALA A 26 -12.38 1.79 -10.90
N PHE A 27 -11.20 2.21 -11.37
CA PHE A 27 -10.96 3.59 -11.86
C PHE A 27 -10.59 3.68 -13.34
N GLY A 28 -10.26 2.55 -13.98
CA GLY A 28 -9.82 2.50 -15.37
C GLY A 28 -8.56 3.32 -15.61
N SER A 29 -8.52 3.99 -16.78
CA SER A 29 -7.46 4.92 -17.16
C SER A 29 -7.42 6.21 -16.34
N ASN A 30 -8.46 6.48 -15.53
CA ASN A 30 -8.57 7.68 -14.71
C ASN A 30 -8.14 7.45 -13.25
N ALA A 31 -7.42 6.35 -12.98
CA ALA A 31 -6.89 6.04 -11.66
C ALA A 31 -5.94 7.16 -11.19
N PRO A 32 -6.24 7.83 -10.05
CA PRO A 32 -5.37 8.88 -9.54
C PRO A 32 -4.10 8.30 -8.94
N GLY A 33 -3.00 9.08 -8.97
CA GLY A 33 -1.72 8.66 -8.39
C GLY A 33 -1.77 8.39 -6.89
N ASN A 34 -2.67 9.08 -6.18
CA ASN A 34 -3.11 8.71 -4.83
C ASN A 34 -4.55 8.22 -4.89
N ILE A 35 -4.73 6.91 -4.72
CA ILE A 35 -6.06 6.31 -4.77
C ILE A 35 -6.95 6.85 -3.63
N LEU A 36 -6.40 7.21 -2.47
CA LEU A 36 -7.16 7.72 -1.32
C LEU A 36 -7.79 9.10 -1.57
N THR A 37 -7.38 9.80 -2.62
CA THR A 37 -7.97 11.09 -3.04
C THR A 37 -8.89 10.94 -4.25
N ALA A 38 -9.21 9.71 -4.67
CA ALA A 38 -10.10 9.48 -5.80
C ALA A 38 -11.50 10.06 -5.54
N ALA A 39 -12.01 10.80 -6.52
CA ALA A 39 -13.34 11.37 -6.47
C ALA A 39 -14.39 10.25 -6.42
N GLY A 40 -15.39 10.38 -5.53
CA GLY A 40 -16.47 9.39 -5.41
C GLY A 40 -16.10 8.11 -4.66
N LEU A 41 -14.96 8.08 -3.94
CA LEU A 41 -14.71 7.04 -2.94
C LEU A 41 -15.87 7.02 -1.91
N GLY A 42 -16.26 5.81 -1.51
CA GLY A 42 -17.42 5.52 -0.65
C GLY A 42 -17.35 6.13 0.76
N PRO A 43 -18.01 5.53 1.77
CA PRO A 43 -18.21 6.21 3.05
C PRO A 43 -16.88 6.69 3.65
N PHE A 44 -16.82 7.98 3.99
CA PHE A 44 -15.59 8.67 4.41
C PHE A 44 -14.82 7.93 5.52
N TRP A 45 -15.53 7.22 6.40
CA TRP A 45 -14.92 6.43 7.46
C TRP A 45 -13.97 5.33 6.98
N LEU A 46 -14.24 4.72 5.81
CA LEU A 46 -13.34 3.69 5.26
C LEU A 46 -12.03 4.33 4.74
N VAL A 47 -12.13 5.54 4.19
CA VAL A 47 -10.97 6.33 3.75
C VAL A 47 -10.16 6.79 4.97
N ASP A 48 -10.81 7.16 6.07
CA ASP A 48 -10.14 7.54 7.31
C ASP A 48 -9.34 6.38 7.91
N ILE A 49 -9.90 5.17 7.93
CA ILE A 49 -9.18 3.96 8.39
C ILE A 49 -7.97 3.70 7.51
N ALA A 50 -8.12 3.78 6.18
CA ALA A 50 -7.00 3.58 5.26
C ALA A 50 -5.87 4.60 5.50
N ASN A 51 -6.21 5.86 5.72
CA ASN A 51 -5.25 6.91 6.07
C ASN A 51 -4.58 6.65 7.43
N MET A 52 -5.32 6.21 8.46
CA MET A 52 -4.73 5.84 9.75
C MET A 52 -3.72 4.70 9.62
N CYS A 53 -4.04 3.66 8.85
CA CYS A 53 -3.12 2.56 8.55
C CYS A 53 -1.84 3.05 7.85
N LEU A 54 -1.99 3.95 6.87
CA LEU A 54 -0.85 4.55 6.17
C LEU A 54 0.06 5.33 7.13
N ILE A 55 -0.51 6.16 8.01
CA ILE A 55 0.25 6.92 9.01
C ILE A 55 1.01 5.96 9.94
N LEU A 56 0.35 4.95 10.48
CA LEU A 56 0.98 3.97 11.37
C LEU A 56 2.14 3.24 10.68
N HIS A 57 1.96 2.84 9.43
CA HIS A 57 3.02 2.20 8.62
C HIS A 57 4.21 3.14 8.40
N LEU A 58 3.94 4.40 8.04
CA LEU A 58 4.98 5.41 7.77
C LEU A 58 5.77 5.80 9.03
N ILE A 59 5.11 5.87 10.20
CA ILE A 59 5.82 6.12 11.47
C ILE A 59 6.84 5.02 11.74
N GLY A 60 6.46 3.76 11.57
CA GLY A 60 7.38 2.63 11.73
C GLY A 60 8.54 2.67 10.73
N ALA A 61 8.24 2.94 9.46
CA ALA A 61 9.27 3.11 8.43
C ALA A 61 10.23 4.27 8.77
N TYR A 62 9.70 5.40 9.25
CA TYR A 62 10.51 6.55 9.65
C TYR A 62 11.45 6.22 10.81
N GLN A 63 10.96 5.52 11.85
CA GLN A 63 11.79 5.07 12.98
C GLN A 63 12.97 4.23 12.51
N VAL A 64 12.74 3.28 11.60
CA VAL A 64 13.81 2.42 11.06
C VAL A 64 14.78 3.23 10.20
N CYS A 65 14.28 4.06 9.28
CA CYS A 65 15.13 4.88 8.41
C CYS A 65 16.03 5.83 9.19
N THR A 66 15.49 6.57 10.16
CA THR A 66 16.29 7.46 11.00
C THR A 66 17.30 6.69 11.85
N SER A 67 16.93 5.54 12.39
CA SER A 67 17.84 4.67 13.15
C SER A 67 18.96 4.07 12.28
N GLN A 68 18.74 3.89 10.98
CA GLN A 68 19.77 3.45 10.03
C GLN A 68 20.65 4.59 9.53
N ILE A 69 20.10 5.80 9.36
CA ILE A 69 20.85 6.98 8.87
C ILE A 69 21.73 7.60 9.96
N LEU A 70 21.30 7.53 11.23
CA LEU A 70 22.04 8.07 12.37
C LEU A 70 23.09 7.08 12.94
N ARG A 71 23.36 5.97 12.25
CA ARG A 71 24.34 4.95 12.61
C ARG A 71 25.49 4.92 11.60
#